data_AF-A0A4D4MYA7-F1
#
_entry.id   AF-A0A4D4MYA7-F1
#
_cell.length_a   1.000
_cell.length_b   1.000
_cell.length_c   1.000
_cell.angle_alpha   90.00
_cell.angle_beta   90.00
_cell.angle_gamma   90.00
#
_symmetry.space_group_name_H-M   'P 1'
#
loop_
_entity.id
_entity.type
_entity.pdbx_description
1 polymer ?
#
loop_
_entity_poly.entity_id
_entity_poly.type
_entity_poly.pdbx_seq_one_letter_code
_entity_poly.pdbx_strand_id
1 'polypeptide(L)'
;MRSAEVAEEAGLDTVWLGEHHFVPYGTCPSAITLAALLLGRTRRIRVGTAVSVLPTVHPVALGEQAALLHLTSGGRFSLGVGRGGPWVDLEVFGSGLEAYEKGFPESLDLLVRWLREPSVAGTGERFTFREVPVVPGRRSR
;
A
#
# COMPACT_ATOMS: atom_id res chain seq x y z
N MET A 1 -9.18 -12.91 9.55
CA MET A 1 -8.49 -12.76 10.86
C MET A 1 -7.97 -14.10 11.37
N ARG A 2 -8.84 -15.04 11.81
CA ARG A 2 -8.43 -16.36 12.31
C ARG A 2 -7.45 -17.11 11.39
N SER A 3 -7.62 -17.01 10.07
CA SER A 3 -6.72 -17.66 9.11
C SER A 3 -5.26 -17.21 9.23
N ALA A 4 -4.99 -15.95 9.62
CA ALA A 4 -3.62 -15.45 9.81
C ALA A 4 -3.01 -15.94 11.13
N GLU A 5 -3.82 -16.05 12.19
CA GLU A 5 -3.39 -16.62 13.48
C GLU A 5 -3.07 -18.11 13.31
N VAL A 6 -3.94 -18.86 12.62
CA VAL A 6 -3.69 -20.27 12.29
C VAL A 6 -2.47 -20.44 11.38
N ALA A 7 -2.26 -19.54 10.41
CA ALA A 7 -1.06 -19.56 9.58
C ALA A 7 0.22 -19.37 10.42
N GLU A 8 0.20 -18.46 11.40
CA GLU A 8 1.31 -18.23 12.32
C GLU A 8 1.57 -19.44 13.24
N GLU A 9 0.51 -20.07 13.75
CA GLU A 9 0.57 -21.29 14.56
C GLU A 9 1.11 -22.48 13.77
N ALA A 10 0.75 -22.58 12.48
CA ALA A 10 1.25 -23.60 11.56
C ALA A 10 2.70 -23.35 11.11
N GLY A 11 3.31 -22.23 11.49
CA GLY A 11 4.71 -21.90 11.17
C GLY A 11 4.92 -21.30 9.78
N LEU A 12 3.88 -20.76 9.14
CA LEU A 12 4.04 -20.03 7.88
C LEU A 12 4.69 -18.67 8.12
N ASP A 13 5.56 -18.27 7.20
CA ASP A 13 6.35 -17.04 7.35
C ASP A 13 5.59 -15.76 7.01
N THR A 14 4.70 -15.81 6.03
CA THR A 14 4.08 -14.62 5.44
C THR A 14 2.66 -14.87 4.96
N VAL A 15 1.77 -13.89 5.16
CA VAL A 15 0.46 -13.80 4.50
C VAL A 15 0.45 -12.64 3.51
N TRP A 16 -0.17 -12.86 2.35
CA TRP A 16 -0.33 -11.88 1.28
C TRP A 16 -1.79 -11.51 1.08
N LEU A 17 -2.07 -10.21 0.96
CA LEU A 17 -3.42 -9.65 0.91
C LEU A 17 -3.69 -9.05 -0.46
N GLY A 18 -4.70 -9.56 -1.16
CA GLY A 18 -5.20 -8.98 -2.40
C GLY A 18 -6.29 -7.94 -2.14
N GLU A 19 -6.17 -6.78 -2.79
CA GLU A 19 -7.18 -5.72 -2.74
C GLU A 19 -8.15 -5.84 -3.91
N HIS A 20 -9.46 -5.77 -3.64
CA HIS A 20 -10.51 -5.84 -4.64
C HIS A 20 -11.67 -4.92 -4.25
N HIS A 21 -12.20 -4.20 -5.24
CA HIS A 21 -13.33 -3.29 -5.07
C HIS A 21 -14.47 -3.70 -5.99
N PHE A 22 -15.71 -3.59 -5.50
CA PHE A 22 -16.94 -3.71 -6.30
C PHE A 22 -17.14 -5.03 -7.08
N VAL A 23 -16.35 -6.07 -6.79
CA VAL A 23 -16.46 -7.40 -7.41
C VAL A 23 -17.00 -8.44 -6.41
N PRO A 24 -17.89 -9.36 -6.82
CA PRO A 24 -18.54 -10.31 -5.89
C PRO A 24 -17.60 -11.25 -5.14
N TYR A 25 -16.41 -11.52 -5.69
CA TYR A 25 -15.39 -12.37 -5.07
C TYR A 25 -14.39 -11.57 -4.21
N GLY A 26 -14.46 -10.23 -4.24
CA GLY A 26 -13.58 -9.34 -3.50
C GLY A 26 -14.00 -9.26 -2.05
N THR A 27 -13.15 -9.72 -1.14
CA THR A 27 -13.43 -9.70 0.32
C THR A 27 -12.66 -8.63 1.07
N CYS A 28 -11.73 -7.94 0.41
CA CYS A 28 -10.84 -6.96 1.02
C CYS A 28 -10.75 -5.68 0.15
N PRO A 29 -11.50 -4.63 0.48
CA PRO A 29 -11.44 -3.35 -0.24
C PRO A 29 -10.27 -2.47 0.21
N SER A 30 -9.50 -2.88 1.22
CA SER A 30 -8.31 -2.14 1.65
C SER A 30 -7.28 -3.10 2.24
N ALA A 31 -6.29 -3.46 1.42
CA ALA A 31 -5.24 -4.38 1.84
C ALA A 31 -4.37 -3.79 2.96
N ILE A 32 -4.16 -2.46 2.97
CA ILE A 32 -3.42 -1.75 4.02
C ILE A 32 -4.16 -1.79 5.36
N THR A 33 -5.46 -1.51 5.37
CA THR A 33 -6.25 -1.55 6.60
C THR A 33 -6.30 -2.96 7.18
N LEU A 34 -6.50 -3.98 6.31
CA LEU A 34 -6.46 -5.37 6.76
C LEU A 34 -5.06 -5.75 7.26
N ALA A 35 -3.99 -5.30 6.60
CA ALA A 35 -2.63 -5.53 7.06
C ALA A 35 -2.39 -4.98 8.46
N ALA A 36 -2.82 -3.74 8.73
CA ALA A 36 -2.73 -3.12 10.05
C ALA A 36 -3.38 -4.00 11.14
N LEU A 37 -4.58 -4.48 10.87
CA LEU A 37 -5.31 -5.36 11.78
C LEU A 37 -4.58 -6.68 12.02
N LEU A 38 -4.10 -7.35 10.97
CA LEU A 38 -3.39 -8.62 11.09
C LEU A 38 -2.05 -8.47 11.82
N LEU A 39 -1.31 -7.39 11.56
CA LEU A 39 -0.06 -7.09 12.25
C LEU A 39 -0.30 -6.86 13.74
N GLY A 40 -1.38 -6.19 14.13
CA GLY A 40 -1.74 -5.99 15.54
C GLY A 40 -2.19 -7.27 16.27
N ARG A 41 -2.67 -8.28 15.51
CA ARG A 41 -3.18 -9.55 16.05
C ARG A 41 -2.14 -10.67 16.14
N THR A 42 -1.03 -10.53 15.43
CA THR A 42 0.01 -11.57 15.29
C THR A 42 1.35 -11.09 15.84
N ARG A 43 2.26 -12.02 16.15
CA ARG A 43 3.53 -11.70 16.82
C ARG A 43 4.78 -11.92 15.95
N ARG A 44 4.75 -12.89 15.05
CA ARG A 44 5.87 -13.29 14.17
C ARG A 44 5.55 -13.14 12.70
N ILE A 45 4.38 -13.58 12.26
CA ILE A 45 4.09 -13.71 10.82
C ILE A 45 4.21 -12.35 10.15
N ARG A 46 4.78 -12.36 8.94
CA ARG A 46 4.90 -11.17 8.11
C ARG A 46 3.59 -10.97 7.33
N VAL A 47 3.28 -9.73 7.01
CA VAL A 47 2.08 -9.37 6.25
C VAL A 47 2.48 -8.51 5.07
N GLY A 48 2.03 -8.87 3.88
CA GLY A 48 2.25 -8.07 2.69
C GLY A 48 1.01 -7.89 1.83
N THR A 49 1.06 -6.93 0.93
CA THR A 49 0.00 -6.71 -0.07
C THR A 49 0.42 -7.28 -1.43
N ALA A 50 -0.50 -7.94 -2.12
CA ALA A 50 -0.31 -8.53 -3.43
C ALA A 50 -1.63 -8.46 -4.24
N VAL A 51 -2.06 -7.28 -4.66
CA VAL A 51 -1.43 -5.96 -4.51
C VAL A 51 -2.36 -4.99 -3.79
N SER A 52 -1.84 -3.87 -3.28
CA SER A 52 -2.63 -2.66 -3.09
C SER A 52 -2.72 -1.92 -4.42
N VAL A 53 -3.91 -1.44 -4.78
CA VAL A 53 -4.16 -0.83 -6.10
C VAL A 53 -3.66 0.61 -6.07
N LEU A 54 -2.46 0.84 -6.62
CA LEU A 54 -1.80 2.15 -6.49
C LEU A 54 -2.56 3.30 -7.16
N PRO A 55 -3.20 3.13 -8.33
CA PRO A 55 -3.88 4.25 -8.99
C PRO A 55 -5.11 4.82 -8.25
N THR A 56 -5.69 4.09 -7.29
CA THR A 56 -6.91 4.47 -6.56
C THR A 56 -6.64 5.28 -5.28
N VAL A 57 -5.37 5.48 -4.92
CA VAL A 57 -4.95 6.21 -3.72
C VAL A 57 -3.81 7.17 -4.04
N HIS A 58 -3.68 8.26 -3.28
CA HIS A 58 -2.53 9.15 -3.41
C HIS A 58 -1.23 8.43 -3.01
N PRO A 59 -0.17 8.40 -3.84
CA PRO A 59 1.05 7.65 -3.56
C PRO A 59 1.74 8.03 -2.24
N VAL A 60 1.77 9.33 -1.92
CA VAL A 60 2.26 9.83 -0.62
C VAL A 60 1.50 9.21 0.54
N ALA A 61 0.16 9.26 0.54
CA ALA A 61 -0.66 8.70 1.62
C ALA A 61 -0.41 7.20 1.82
N LEU A 62 -0.32 6.43 0.72
CA LEU A 62 0.02 5.01 0.79
C LEU A 62 1.44 4.78 1.35
N GLY A 63 2.40 5.64 0.96
CA GLY A 63 3.77 5.61 1.47
C GLY A 63 3.84 5.87 2.98
N GLU A 64 3.13 6.88 3.48
CA GLU A 64 3.04 7.17 4.93
C GLU A 64 2.45 5.98 5.70
N GLN A 65 1.35 5.42 5.20
CA GLN A 65 0.70 4.24 5.79
C GLN A 65 1.65 3.03 5.81
N ALA A 66 2.34 2.76 4.70
CA ALA A 66 3.28 1.66 4.60
C ALA A 66 4.47 1.82 5.56
N ALA A 67 5.02 3.03 5.65
CA ALA A 67 6.11 3.34 6.59
C ALA A 67 5.64 3.19 8.04
N LEU A 68 4.44 3.68 8.38
CA LEU A 68 3.84 3.51 9.70
C LEU A 68 3.68 2.03 10.06
N LEU A 69 3.13 1.21 9.18
CA LEU A 69 2.97 -0.23 9.39
C LEU A 69 4.31 -0.94 9.51
N HIS A 70 5.30 -0.59 8.68
CA HIS A 70 6.62 -1.18 8.76
C HIS A 70 7.28 -0.90 10.12
N LEU A 71 7.24 0.34 10.59
CA LEU A 71 7.84 0.73 11.87
C LEU A 71 7.11 0.12 13.07
N THR A 72 5.78 0.24 13.11
CA THR A 72 4.98 -0.23 14.26
C THR A 72 4.93 -1.75 14.38
N SER A 73 5.10 -2.48 13.27
CA SER A 73 5.14 -3.94 13.27
C SER A 73 6.52 -4.55 13.54
N GLY A 74 7.56 -3.73 13.71
CA GLY A 74 8.94 -4.20 13.83
C GLY A 74 9.50 -4.77 12.51
N GLY A 75 9.08 -4.21 11.37
CA GLY A 75 9.56 -4.61 10.04
C GLY A 75 8.86 -5.82 9.43
N ARG A 76 7.69 -6.20 9.95
CA ARG A 76 6.89 -7.34 9.47
C ARG A 76 6.00 -7.00 8.28
N PHE A 77 5.82 -5.72 7.96
CA PHE A 77 5.05 -5.29 6.80
C PHE A 77 5.91 -5.16 5.53
N SER A 78 5.37 -5.66 4.41
CA SER A 78 5.90 -5.48 3.05
C SER A 78 4.84 -4.91 2.12
N LEU A 79 5.10 -3.74 1.52
CA LEU A 79 4.18 -3.14 0.54
C LEU A 79 4.42 -3.72 -0.86
N GLY A 80 3.42 -4.39 -1.43
CA GLY A 80 3.33 -4.70 -2.85
C GLY A 80 2.21 -3.91 -3.52
N VAL A 81 2.54 -3.22 -4.61
CA VAL A 81 1.62 -2.35 -5.36
C VAL A 81 1.48 -2.84 -6.80
N GLY A 82 0.34 -2.55 -7.41
CA GLY A 82 0.11 -2.82 -8.82
C GLY A 82 -0.96 -1.92 -9.41
N ARG A 83 -1.16 -2.05 -10.73
CA ARG A 83 -2.13 -1.24 -11.49
C ARG A 83 -3.58 -1.52 -11.10
N GLY A 84 -3.88 -2.76 -10.69
CA GLY A 84 -5.25 -3.22 -10.43
C GLY A 84 -6.05 -3.49 -11.70
N GLY A 85 -7.28 -3.94 -11.50
CA GLY A 85 -8.29 -4.27 -12.51
C GLY A 85 -9.39 -5.13 -11.85
N PRO A 86 -10.65 -5.14 -12.35
CA PRO A 86 -11.20 -4.41 -13.50
C PRO A 86 -11.50 -2.93 -13.19
N TRP A 87 -11.39 -2.09 -14.23
CA TRP A 87 -11.41 -0.61 -14.24
C TRP A 87 -12.56 0.12 -13.53
N VAL A 88 -13.58 -0.59 -13.05
CA VAL A 88 -14.73 -0.02 -12.33
C VAL A 88 -14.26 0.75 -11.09
N ASP A 89 -13.25 0.23 -10.40
CA ASP A 89 -12.64 0.93 -9.28
C ASP A 89 -12.01 2.26 -9.70
N LEU A 90 -11.30 2.29 -10.82
CA LEU A 90 -10.68 3.50 -11.35
C LEU A 90 -11.71 4.57 -11.73
N GLU A 91 -12.85 4.16 -12.30
CA GLU A 91 -13.98 5.05 -12.58
C GLU A 91 -14.56 5.64 -11.29
N VAL A 92 -14.86 4.80 -10.29
CA VAL A 92 -15.46 5.23 -9.03
C VAL A 92 -14.52 6.13 -8.22
N PHE A 93 -13.22 5.82 -8.17
CA PHE A 93 -12.23 6.63 -7.47
C PHE A 93 -11.76 7.85 -8.29
N GLY A 94 -12.38 8.12 -9.44
CA GLY A 94 -12.16 9.34 -10.23
C GLY A 94 -10.82 9.41 -10.93
N SER A 95 -10.15 8.26 -11.10
CA SER A 95 -8.85 8.15 -11.78
C SER A 95 -8.99 7.73 -13.25
N GLY A 96 -10.10 7.06 -13.59
CA GLY A 96 -10.47 6.68 -14.94
C GLY A 96 -9.47 5.74 -15.65
N LEU A 97 -9.74 5.48 -16.93
CA LEU A 97 -8.90 4.62 -17.77
C LEU A 97 -7.47 5.15 -17.92
N GLU A 98 -7.30 6.47 -17.98
CA GLU A 98 -6.00 7.12 -18.15
C GLU A 98 -5.05 6.84 -16.97
N ALA A 99 -5.56 6.74 -15.75
CA ALA A 99 -4.74 6.40 -14.60
C ALA A 99 -4.13 4.99 -14.69
N TYR A 100 -4.81 4.05 -15.34
CA TYR A 100 -4.25 2.72 -15.60
C TYR A 100 -3.25 2.70 -16.74
N GLU A 101 -3.56 3.41 -17.83
CA GLU A 101 -2.71 3.43 -19.02
C GLU A 101 -1.39 4.15 -18.75
N LYS A 102 -1.49 5.33 -18.13
CA LYS A 102 -0.37 6.28 -17.98
C LYS A 102 -0.06 6.66 -16.54
N GLY A 103 -1.04 6.55 -15.62
CA GLY A 103 -0.87 7.04 -14.25
C GLY A 103 0.03 6.18 -13.37
N PHE A 104 0.18 4.88 -13.65
CA PHE A 104 0.93 3.98 -12.78
C PHE A 104 2.43 4.31 -12.67
N PRO A 105 3.18 4.57 -13.76
CA PRO A 105 4.59 4.96 -13.67
C PRO A 105 4.84 6.20 -12.81
N GLU A 106 4.08 7.29 -12.98
CA GLU A 106 4.23 8.50 -12.19
C GLU A 106 3.91 8.25 -10.71
N SER A 107 2.82 7.52 -10.43
CA SER A 107 2.46 7.14 -9.06
C SER A 107 3.55 6.29 -8.40
N LEU A 108 4.15 5.35 -9.14
CA LEU A 108 5.20 4.47 -8.62
C LEU A 108 6.49 5.24 -8.37
N ASP A 109 6.91 6.12 -9.29
CA ASP A 109 8.07 6.98 -9.09
C ASP A 109 7.91 7.82 -7.81
N LEU A 110 6.76 8.49 -7.67
CA LEU A 110 6.47 9.29 -6.49
C LEU A 110 6.49 8.47 -5.20
N LEU A 111 5.88 7.28 -5.20
CA LEU A 111 5.92 6.37 -4.05
C LEU A 111 7.35 5.94 -3.71
N VAL A 112 8.16 5.59 -4.71
CA VAL A 112 9.54 5.14 -4.51
C VAL A 112 10.40 6.27 -3.94
N ARG A 113 10.27 7.49 -4.46
CA ARG A 113 10.92 8.69 -3.91
C ARG A 113 10.49 8.92 -2.47
N TRP A 114 9.19 8.87 -2.18
CA TRP A 114 8.65 9.01 -0.82
C TRP A 114 9.25 8.01 0.17
N LEU A 115 9.48 6.75 -0.25
CA LEU A 115 10.04 5.70 0.61
C LEU A 115 11.57 5.76 0.78
N ARG A 116 12.27 6.60 0.00
CA ARG A 116 13.75 6.64 -0.05
C ARG A 116 14.33 7.96 0.42
N GLU A 117 13.67 9.06 0.11
CA GLU A 117 14.17 10.41 0.34
C GLU A 117 13.73 10.94 1.72
N PRO A 118 14.45 11.92 2.32
CA PRO A 118 14.03 12.60 3.55
C PRO A 118 12.94 13.67 3.30
N SER A 119 12.86 14.21 2.08
CA SER A 119 11.86 15.17 1.62
C SER A 119 11.52 14.91 0.16
N VAL A 120 10.31 15.27 -0.25
CA VAL A 120 9.83 15.09 -1.63
C VAL A 120 8.98 16.29 -2.05
N ALA A 121 9.18 16.76 -3.28
CA ALA A 121 8.26 17.65 -3.99
C ALA A 121 7.57 16.91 -5.14
N GLY A 122 6.32 17.24 -5.40
CA GLY A 122 5.58 16.78 -6.57
C GLY A 122 5.87 17.69 -7.76
N THR A 123 6.45 17.13 -8.82
CA THR A 123 6.84 17.85 -10.04
C THR A 123 6.27 17.20 -11.30
N GLY A 124 5.27 16.32 -11.14
CA GLY A 124 4.65 15.57 -12.23
C GLY A 124 3.32 16.19 -12.66
N GLU A 125 2.78 15.68 -13.77
CA GLU A 125 1.53 16.15 -14.36
C GLU A 125 0.34 15.86 -13.44
N ARG A 126 0.29 14.67 -12.82
CA ARG A 126 -0.78 14.27 -11.91
C ARG A 126 -0.54 14.73 -10.48
N PHE A 127 0.72 14.77 -10.03
CA PHE A 127 1.06 15.11 -8.65
C PHE A 127 2.04 16.29 -8.59
N THR A 128 1.49 17.49 -8.37
CA THR A 128 2.27 18.72 -8.15
C THR A 128 2.03 19.26 -6.75
N PHE A 129 3.10 19.43 -5.96
CA PHE A 129 3.05 19.99 -4.61
C PHE A 129 4.44 20.47 -4.17
N ARG A 130 4.47 21.43 -3.23
CA ARG A 130 5.72 21.96 -2.65
C ARG A 130 6.57 20.87 -2.00
N GLU A 131 7.87 21.09 -1.84
CA GLU A 131 8.69 20.17 -1.05
C GLU A 131 8.14 20.03 0.38
N VAL A 132 7.99 18.79 0.84
CA VAL A 132 7.57 18.44 2.19
C VAL A 132 8.49 17.37 2.78
N PRO A 133 8.69 17.36 4.11
CA PRO A 133 9.42 16.29 4.77
C PRO A 133 8.63 14.97 4.70
N VAL A 134 9.34 13.85 4.56
CA VAL A 134 8.74 12.51 4.59
C VAL A 134 8.43 12.13 6.04
N VAL A 135 7.18 11.73 6.29
CA VAL A 135 6.71 11.27 7.60
C VAL A 135 5.96 9.92 7.48
N PRO A 136 6.12 8.99 8.44
CA PRO A 136 7.20 8.96 9.43
C PRO A 136 8.55 8.77 8.72
N GLY A 137 9.54 9.57 9.09
CA GLY A 137 10.90 9.45 8.54
C GLY A 137 11.55 8.10 8.92
N ARG A 138 12.57 7.69 8.18
CA ARG A 138 13.42 6.57 8.59
C ARG A 138 14.05 6.90 9.94
N ARG A 139 13.88 6.05 10.96
CA ARG A 139 14.73 6.13 12.15
C ARG A 139 16.17 5.93 11.69
N SER A 140 17.03 6.93 11.90
CA SER A 140 18.48 6.72 11.88
C SER A 140 18.78 5.58 12.85
N ARG A 141 19.26 4.46 12.32
CA ARG A 141 19.90 3.44 13.17
C ARG A 141 21.24 3.98 13.64
#